data_AF-A0A6H2A354-F1
#
_entry.id   AF-A0A6H2A354-F1
#
_cell.length_a   1.000
_cell.length_b   1.000
_cell.length_c   1.000
_cell.angle_alpha   90.00
_cell.angle_beta   90.00
_cell.angle_gamma   90.00
#
_symmetry.space_group_name_H-M   'P 1'
#
loop_
_entity.id
_entity.type
_entity.pdbx_description
1 polymer ?
#
loop_
_entity_poly.entity_id
_entity_poly.type
_entity_poly.pdbx_seq_one_letter_code
_entity_poly.pdbx_strand_id
1 'polypeptide(L)' 'MKTTVIGYARVSSDGQSERQTIQQQVKAIEEYCDVNDFYLIDIYKDDG' A
#
# COMPACT_ATOMS: atom_id res chain seq x y z
N MET A 1 -4.31 -5.09 21.87
CA MET A 1 -3.60 -3.88 21.39
C MET A 1 -3.21 -4.17 19.96
N LYS A 2 -3.67 -3.36 19.00
CA LYS A 2 -3.29 -3.56 17.58
C LYS A 2 -1.85 -3.12 17.38
N THR A 3 -1.09 -3.86 16.58
CA THR A 3 0.24 -3.42 16.15
C THR A 3 0.09 -2.23 15.22
N THR A 4 0.77 -1.13 15.51
CA THR A 4 0.76 0.06 14.66
C THR A 4 1.77 -0.11 13.54
N VAL A 5 1.34 0.13 12.30
CA VAL A 5 2.15 -0.10 11.09
C VAL A 5 1.97 1.02 10.07
N ILE A 6 2.91 1.11 9.15
CA ILE A 6 2.90 2.05 8.02
C ILE A 6 3.05 1.24 6.73
N GLY A 7 2.30 1.60 5.69
CA GLY A 7 2.43 1.03 4.36
C GLY A 7 3.44 1.78 3.50
N TYR A 8 4.08 1.06 2.58
CA TYR A 8 4.87 1.64 1.50
C TYR A 8 4.57 0.90 0.20
N ALA A 9 4.18 1.64 -0.84
CA ALA A 9 3.92 1.13 -2.18
C ALA A 9 4.79 1.87 -3.19
N ARG A 10 5.26 1.15 -4.22
CA ARG A 10 6.12 1.72 -5.24
C ARG A 10 5.90 1.05 -6.60
N VAL A 11 5.98 1.83 -7.67
CA VAL A 11 6.10 1.29 -9.04
C VAL A 11 7.56 1.38 -9.50
N SER A 12 7.99 0.40 -10.29
CA SER A 12 9.37 0.33 -10.77
C SER A 12 9.54 0.73 -12.24
N SER A 13 8.44 1.00 -12.95
CA SER A 13 8.45 1.36 -14.36
C SER A 13 7.27 2.25 -14.72
N ASP A 14 7.47 3.10 -15.72
CA ASP A 14 6.43 3.99 -16.25
C ASP A 14 5.20 3.21 -16.71
N GLY A 15 5.40 2.04 -17.33
CA GLY A 15 4.30 1.16 -17.75
C GLY A 15 3.45 0.59 -16.59
N GLN A 16 3.98 0.57 -15.36
CA GLN A 16 3.21 0.22 -14.16
C GLN A 16 2.45 1.42 -13.59
N SER A 17 3.02 2.62 -13.71
CA SER A 17 2.36 3.89 -13.36
C SER A 17 1.16 4.14 -14.27
N GLU A 18 1.33 4.01 -15.59
CA GLU A 18 0.26 4.15 -16.59
C GLU A 18 -0.92 3.19 -16.36
N ARG A 19 -0.65 2.00 -15.83
CA ARG A 19 -1.65 0.96 -15.53
C ARG A 19 -2.30 1.12 -14.16
N GLN A 20 -2.00 2.19 -13.42
CA GLN A 20 -2.58 2.47 -12.10
C GLN A 20 -2.40 1.29 -11.12
N THR A 21 -1.20 0.69 -11.16
CA THR A 21 -0.90 -0.47 -10.29
C THR A 21 -0.60 -0.05 -8.85
N ILE A 22 -0.24 1.21 -8.60
CA ILE A 22 -0.03 1.72 -7.24
C ILE A 22 -1.31 1.63 -6.40
N GLN A 23 -2.49 1.88 -7.01
CA GLN A 23 -3.79 1.78 -6.33
C GLN A 23 -4.11 0.34 -5.94
N GLN A 24 -3.73 -0.63 -6.76
CA GLN A 24 -3.88 -2.05 -6.45
C GLN A 24 -2.98 -2.47 -5.27
N GLN A 25 -1.75 -1.95 -5.21
CA GLN A 25 -0.85 -2.19 -4.07
C GLN A 25 -1.39 -1.58 -2.77
N VAL A 26 -1.88 -0.33 -2.82
CA VAL A 26 -2.51 0.35 -1.67
C VAL A 26 -3.66 -0.50 -1.13
N LYS A 27 -4.57 -0.93 -2.01
CA LYS A 27 -5.71 -1.77 -1.61
C LYS A 27 -5.27 -3.08 -0.96
N ALA A 28 -4.24 -3.73 -1.51
CA ALA A 28 -3.71 -4.96 -0.93
C ALA A 28 -3.09 -4.74 0.46
N ILE A 29 -2.41 -3.60 0.69
CA ILE A 29 -1.87 -3.23 2.01
C ILE A 29 -3.00 -3.02 3.02
N GLU A 30 -4.06 -2.31 2.63
CA GLU A 30 -5.23 -2.05 3.47
C GLU A 30 -5.93 -3.36 3.86
N GLU A 31 -6.22 -4.23 2.89
CA GLU A 31 -6.84 -5.54 3.11
C GLU A 31 -5.99 -6.43 4.03
N TYR A 32 -4.67 -6.44 3.83
CA TYR A 32 -3.75 -7.20 4.69
C TYR A 32 -3.78 -6.70 6.13
N CYS A 33 -3.79 -5.37 6.34
CA CYS A 33 -3.82 -4.80 7.69
C CYS A 33 -5.15 -5.08 8.39
N ASP A 34 -6.28 -5.03 7.67
CA ASP A 34 -7.61 -5.33 8.20
C ASP A 34 -7.71 -6.80 8.67
N VAL A 35 -7.28 -7.75 7.83
CA VAL A 35 -7.32 -9.20 8.14
C VAL A 35 -6.41 -9.57 9.32
N ASN A 36 -5.30 -8.86 9.51
CA ASN A 36 -4.29 -9.18 10.53
C ASN A 36 -4.39 -8.33 11.81
N ASP A 37 -5.48 -7.56 11.96
CA ASP A 37 -5.72 -6.70 13.12
C ASP A 37 -4.60 -5.67 13.37
N PHE A 38 -4.04 -5.12 12.29
CA PHE A 38 -3.06 -4.04 12.35
C PHE A 38 -3.75 -2.67 12.32
N TYR A 39 -3.14 -1.70 13.00
CA TYR A 39 -3.53 -0.30 12.92
C TYR A 39 -2.63 0.41 11.90
N LEU A 40 -3.08 0.45 10.66
CA LEU A 40 -2.40 1.12 9.56
C LEU A 40 -2.64 2.63 9.67
N ILE A 41 -1.56 3.39 9.93
CA ILE A 41 -1.68 4.84 10.18
C ILE A 41 -1.49 5.70 8.94
N ASP A 42 -0.75 5.21 7.95
CA ASP A 42 -0.49 5.92 6.69
C ASP A 42 0.07 4.96 5.62
N ILE A 43 0.02 5.37 4.35
CA ILE A 43 0.65 4.67 3.22
C ILE A 43 1.43 5.67 2.37
N TYR A 44 2.75 5.52 2.37
CA TYR A 44 3.64 6.28 1.49
C TYR A 44 3.71 5.63 0.12
N LYS A 45 3.74 6.46 -0.92
CA LYS A 45 3.70 6.02 -2.32
C LYS A 45 4.82 6.65 -3.13
N ASP A 46 5.46 5.84 -3.96
CA ASP A 46 6.43 6.26 -4.97
C ASP A 46 5.93 5.76 -6.35
N ASP A 47 5.22 6.64 -7.07
CA ASP A 47 4.46 6.30 -8.29
C ASP A 47 5.22 6.59 -9.61
N GLY A 48 6.53 6.85 -9.50
CA GLY A 48 7.36 7.26 -10.65
C GLY A 48 7.25 8.75 -10.96
#